data_AF-A0A3G9HCH8-F1
#
_entry.id   AF-A0A3G9HCH8-F1
#
_cell.length_a   1.000
_cell.length_b   1.000
_cell.length_c   1.000
_cell.angle_alpha   90.00
_cell.angle_beta   90.00
_cell.angle_gamma   90.00
#
_symmetry.space_group_name_H-M   'P 1'
#
loop_
_entity.id
_entity.type
_entity.pdbx_description
1 polymer ?
#
loop_
_entity_poly.entity_id
_entity_poly.type
_entity_poly.pdbx_seq_one_letter_code
_entity_poly.pdbx_strand_id
1 'polypeptide(L)' 'MVDTMGVKRKVGIDFIADEVKEGDYVLIHIGYAMNIIDEEDALASIETYKEILALMDEEQKRRVIEEDDNCSAVT' A
#
# COMPACT_ATOMS: atom_id res chain seq x y z
N MET A 1 -4.34 -11.81 -7.77
CA MET A 1 -4.49 -10.38 -8.15
C MET A 1 -4.80 -9.63 -6.87
N VAL A 2 -4.21 -8.46 -6.67
CA VAL A 2 -4.41 -7.65 -5.46
C VAL A 2 -5.12 -6.34 -5.81
N ASP A 3 -5.93 -5.83 -4.88
CA ASP A 3 -6.63 -4.55 -5.01
C ASP A 3 -5.99 -3.53 -4.05
N THR A 4 -5.51 -2.43 -4.59
CA THR A 4 -5.00 -1.29 -3.82
C THR A 4 -5.90 -0.09 -4.09
N MET A 5 -6.82 0.19 -3.17
CA MET A 5 -7.74 1.34 -3.23
C MET A 5 -8.52 1.42 -4.57
N GLY A 6 -9.01 0.29 -5.07
CA GLY A 6 -9.77 0.18 -6.33
C GLY A 6 -8.94 -0.03 -7.60
N VAL A 7 -7.60 -0.03 -7.48
CA VAL A 7 -6.69 -0.36 -8.59
C VAL A 7 -6.21 -1.79 -8.46
N LYS A 8 -6.53 -2.63 -9.45
CA LYS A 8 -6.12 -4.04 -9.48
C LYS A 8 -4.75 -4.20 -10.13
N ARG A 9 -3.83 -4.89 -9.45
CA ARG A 9 -2.46 -5.15 -9.93
C ARG A 9 -2.09 -6.62 -9.82
N LYS A 10 -1.17 -7.07 -10.68
CA LYS A 10 -0.50 -8.37 -10.54
C LYS A 10 0.71 -8.16 -9.64
N VAL A 11 0.84 -9.01 -8.63
CA VAL A 11 1.91 -8.96 -7.64
C VAL A 11 2.42 -10.39 -7.45
N GLY A 12 3.74 -10.55 -7.42
CA GLY A 12 4.39 -11.81 -7.10
C GLY A 12 4.31 -12.08 -5.61
N ILE A 13 3.99 -13.31 -5.21
CA ILE A 13 3.86 -13.71 -3.80
C ILE A 13 4.98 -14.67 -3.37
N ASP A 14 5.98 -14.87 -4.23
CA ASP A 14 7.07 -15.84 -4.06
C ASP A 14 7.90 -15.64 -2.78
N PHE A 15 7.84 -14.45 -2.17
CA PHE A 15 8.57 -14.09 -0.95
C PHE A 15 7.74 -14.26 0.33
N ILE A 16 6.47 -14.60 0.23
CA ILE A 16 5.64 -14.91 1.40
C ILE A 16 5.86 -16.38 1.75
N ALA A 17 6.29 -16.65 2.99
CA ALA A 17 6.52 -18.00 3.48
C ALA A 17 5.20 -18.76 3.75
N ASP A 18 4.15 -18.03 4.08
CA ASP A 18 2.82 -18.56 4.41
C ASP A 18 1.90 -18.69 3.18
N GLU A 19 0.88 -19.53 3.29
CA GLU A 19 -0.13 -19.69 2.23
C GLU A 19 -1.04 -18.45 2.17
N VAL A 20 -0.97 -17.71 1.06
CA VAL A 20 -1.84 -16.55 0.79
C VAL A 20 -3.23 -17.02 0.34
N LYS A 21 -4.27 -16.53 1.02
CA LYS A 21 -5.67 -16.83 0.76
C LYS A 21 -6.44 -15.60 0.28
N GLU A 22 -7.61 -15.84 -0.31
CA GLU A 22 -8.51 -14.76 -0.66
C GLU A 22 -9.02 -14.07 0.63
N GLY A 23 -8.88 -12.75 0.70
CA GLY A 23 -9.21 -11.96 1.89
C GLY A 23 -8.00 -11.51 2.69
N ASP A 24 -6.81 -12.07 2.44
CA ASP A 24 -5.59 -11.65 3.12
C ASP A 24 -5.12 -10.27 2.66
N TYR A 25 -4.70 -9.46 3.62
CA TYR A 25 -4.07 -8.17 3.36
C TYR A 25 -2.56 -8.37 3.27
N VAL A 26 -1.93 -7.79 2.24
CA VAL A 26 -0.50 -7.97 2.00
C VAL A 26 0.20 -6.63 1.78
N LEU A 27 1.40 -6.51 2.33
CA LEU A 27 2.28 -5.38 2.05
C LEU A 27 3.05 -5.63 0.76
N ILE A 28 2.94 -4.69 -0.18
CA ILE A 28 3.55 -4.80 -1.51
C ILE A 28 4.77 -3.89 -1.56
N HIS A 29 5.89 -4.42 -2.02
CA HIS A 29 7.11 -3.68 -2.29
C HIS A 29 7.64 -4.03 -3.69
N ILE A 30 7.72 -3.04 -4.59
CA ILE A 30 8.24 -3.19 -5.96
C ILE A 30 7.53 -4.33 -6.73
N GLY A 31 6.21 -4.46 -6.55
CA GLY A 31 5.41 -5.47 -7.23
C GLY A 31 5.51 -6.89 -6.65
N TYR A 32 6.14 -7.06 -5.50
CA TYR A 32 6.13 -8.30 -4.73
C TYR A 32 5.46 -8.11 -3.37
N ALA A 33 4.69 -9.10 -2.95
CA ALA A 33 4.14 -9.13 -1.61
C ALA A 33 5.23 -9.62 -0.64
N MET A 34 5.49 -8.85 0.41
CA MET A 34 6.54 -9.17 1.39
C MET A 34 5.97 -9.94 2.59
N ASN A 35 4.86 -9.46 3.16
CA ASN A 35 4.25 -10.02 4.35
C ASN A 35 2.72 -9.94 4.27
N ILE A 36 2.07 -10.93 4.86
CA ILE A 36 0.64 -10.89 5.17
C ILE A 36 0.49 -10.07 6.47
N ILE A 37 -0.48 -9.17 6.48
CA ILE A 37 -0.90 -8.41 7.66
C ILE A 37 -2.37 -8.75 7.94
N ASP A 38 -2.79 -8.61 9.19
CA ASP A 38 -4.19 -8.79 9.51
C ASP A 38 -5.05 -7.60 9.05
N GLU A 39 -6.36 -7.82 9.01
CA GLU A 39 -7.32 -6.81 8.57
C GLU A 39 -7.36 -5.60 9.51
N GLU A 40 -7.17 -5.80 10.82
CA GLU A 40 -7.23 -4.73 11.82
C GLU A 40 -6.05 -3.76 11.63
N ASP A 41 -4.84 -4.29 11.50
CA ASP A 41 -3.61 -3.54 11.23
C ASP A 41 -3.66 -2.85 9.86
N ALA A 42 -4.21 -3.52 8.84
CA ALA A 42 -4.41 -2.92 7.53
C ALA A 42 -5.35 -1.70 7.61
N LEU A 43 -6.48 -1.84 8.31
CA LEU A 43 -7.46 -0.77 8.49
C LEU A 43 -6.91 0.36 9.36
N ALA A 44 -6.20 0.04 10.45
CA ALA A 44 -5.55 1.02 11.30
C ALA A 44 -4.50 1.84 10.53
N SER A 45 -3.74 1.18 9.65
CA SER A 45 -2.78 1.85 8.77
C SER A 45 -3.46 2.80 7.79
N ILE A 46 -4.58 2.37 7.19
CA ILE A 46 -5.39 3.18 6.27
C ILE A 46 -5.97 4.40 7.00
N GLU A 47 -6.50 4.22 8.20
CA GLU A 47 -7.09 5.31 8.98
C GLU A 47 -6.03 6.32 9.40
N THR A 48 -4.89 5.85 9.91
CA THR A 48 -3.74 6.69 10.24
C THR A 48 -3.29 7.51 9.02
N TYR A 49 -3.24 6.88 7.85
CA TYR A 49 -2.90 7.58 6.61
C TYR A 49 -3.90 8.68 6.26
N LYS A 50 -5.20 8.43 6.42
CA LYS A 50 -6.24 9.45 6.22
C LYS A 50 -6.15 10.59 7.23
N GLU A 51 -5.88 10.29 8.50
CA GLU A 51 -5.69 11.31 9.54
C GLU A 51 -4.50 12.22 9.20
N ILE A 52 -3.38 11.63 8.78
CA ILE A 52 -2.21 12.38 8.31
C ILE A 52 -2.61 13.29 7.14
N LEU A 53 -3.27 12.74 6.12
CA LEU A 53 -3.75 13.53 4.99
C LEU A 53 -4.72 14.65 5.39
N ALA A 54 -5.53 14.47 6.43
CA ALA A 54 -6.48 15.47 6.90
C ALA A 54 -5.79 16.63 7.64
N LEU A 55 -4.69 16.35 8.34
CA LEU A 55 -3.90 17.34 9.09
C LEU A 55 -2.92 18.13 8.22
N MET A 56 -2.61 17.64 7.02
CA MET A 56 -1.70 18.32 6.09
C MET A 56 -2.39 19.51 5.41
N ASP A 57 -1.66 20.61 5.23
CA ASP A 57 -2.12 21.72 4.39
C ASP A 57 -2.17 21.31 2.91
N GLU A 58 -3.03 21.94 2.11
CA GLU A 58 -3.24 21.62 0.69
C GLU A 58 -1.93 21.63 -0.14
N GLU A 59 -0.98 22.50 0.20
CA GLU A 59 0.34 22.53 -0.43
C GLU A 59 1.21 21.31 -0.06
N GLN A 60 1.08 20.80 1.17
CA GLN A 60 1.76 19.59 1.62
C GLN A 60 1.12 18.33 1.05
N LYS A 61 -0.23 18.28 0.96
CA LYS A 61 -0.94 17.18 0.31
C LYS A 61 -0.51 17.02 -1.15
N ARG A 62 -0.38 18.14 -1.88
CA ARG A 62 0.06 18.13 -3.28
C ARG A 62 1.47 17.53 -3.44
N ARG A 63 2.42 17.93 -2.58
CA ARG A 63 3.79 17.38 -2.60
C ARG A 63 3.84 15.88 -2.32
N VAL A 64 3.06 15.37 -1.36
CA VAL A 64 3.05 13.94 -1.03
C VAL A 64 2.46 13.09 -2.15
N ILE A 65 1.40 13.57 -2.81
CA ILE A 65 0.83 12.87 -3.97
C ILE A 65 1.84 12.85 -5.14
N GLU A 66 2.52 13.97 -5.39
CA GLU A 66 3.55 14.06 -6.43
C GLU A 66 4.77 13.15 -6.14
N GLU A 67 5.12 12.90 -4.88
CA GLU A 67 6.20 11.98 -4.50
C GLU A 67 5.78 10.50 -4.59
N ASP A 68 4.55 10.15 -4.24
CA ASP A 68 4.02 8.77 -4.37
C ASP A 68 3.93 8.35 -5.84
N ASP A 69 3.46 9.25 -6.71
CA ASP A 69 3.41 9.04 -8.17
C ASP A 69 4.81 9.01 -8.81
N ASN A 70 5.84 9.56 -8.14
CA ASN A 70 7.22 9.56 -8.63
C ASN A 70 8.08 8.40 -8.10
N CYS A 71 7.48 7.33 -7.57
CA CYS A 71 8.19 6.06 -7.31
C CYS A 71 8.49 5.29 -8.62
N SER A 72 9.16 5.96 -9.55
CA SER A 72 9.69 5.44 -10.82
C SER A 72 10.87 6.29 -11.31
N ALA A 73 11.82 6.64 -10.44
CA ALA A 73 13.11 7.19 -10.90
C ALA A 73 14.24 7.03 -9.88
N VAL A 74 14.57 5.78 -9.52
CA VAL A 74 15.96 5.46 -9.16
C VAL A 74 16.38 4.27 -10.01
N THR A 75 16.96 4.58 -11.17
CA THR A 75 17.93 3.72 -11.87
C THR A 75 19.32 4.08 -11.35
#